data_AF-A0A4S8L159-F1
#
_entry.id   AF-A0A4S8L159-F1
#
_cell.length_a   1.000
_cell.length_b   1.000
_cell.length_c   1.000
_cell.angle_alpha   90.00
_cell.angle_beta   90.00
_cell.angle_gamma   90.00
#
_symmetry.space_group_name_H-M   'P 1'
#
loop_
_entity.id
_entity.type
_entity.pdbx_description
1 polymer ?
#
loop_
_entity_poly.entity_id
_entity_poly.type
_entity_poly.pdbx_seq_one_letter_code
_entity_poly.pdbx_strand_id
1 'polypeptide(L)'
;APAGNSGNVFPSSTDSPTQGSDGSTHDHTSPTLTFALDRSGWPGWMISAADYLEPQVSIMGETWITLLEEWNVFERWHDFENPKNACYTAAGRPAIVGVWFKGGKRFRALTPKEALDGKIKDLDKTWPVWWSTINPDWRERDHTNNIVLRSDGQGDWSALDKSGPCGMLSVIMCLVWWKQSSSDQSYLMNAVEDVVVALRGLNKGNR
;
A
#
# COMPACT_ATOMS: atom_id res chain seq x y z
N ALA A 1 8.76 41.80 62.76
CA ALA A 1 7.57 42.38 63.38
C ALA A 1 6.34 41.58 62.92
N PRO A 2 5.60 40.93 63.83
CA PRO A 2 4.36 40.22 63.52
C PRO A 2 3.12 41.02 63.96
N ALA A 3 1.99 40.93 63.23
CA ALA A 3 0.69 41.41 63.71
C ALA A 3 -0.49 40.78 62.92
N GLY A 4 -1.40 40.10 63.65
CA GLY A 4 -2.78 39.81 63.23
C GLY A 4 -3.00 38.64 62.24
N ASN A 5 -4.08 37.85 62.34
CA ASN A 5 -5.12 37.82 63.37
C ASN A 5 -5.80 36.43 63.47
N SER A 6 -6.42 36.16 64.63
CA SER A 6 -7.30 35.04 65.00
C SER A 6 -8.36 34.70 63.93
N GLY A 7 -8.85 33.46 63.75
CA GLY A 7 -9.62 32.63 64.72
C GLY A 7 -11.11 33.02 64.67
N ASN A 8 -12.13 32.15 64.72
CA ASN A 8 -12.23 30.70 65.04
C ASN A 8 -13.67 30.19 64.66
N VAL A 9 -14.05 28.94 65.01
CA VAL A 9 -15.43 28.40 65.22
C VAL A 9 -16.13 27.60 64.08
N PHE A 10 -16.23 26.27 64.30
CA PHE A 10 -17.18 25.25 63.78
C PHE A 10 -18.53 25.28 64.56
N PRO A 11 -19.63 24.52 64.28
CA PRO A 11 -19.78 23.21 63.60
C PRO A 11 -21.03 23.16 62.64
N SER A 12 -21.73 22.06 62.29
CA SER A 12 -21.64 20.59 62.49
C SER A 12 -22.47 19.83 61.44
N SER A 13 -22.11 18.57 61.14
CA SER A 13 -23.00 17.46 60.66
C SER A 13 -23.74 17.65 59.31
N THR A 14 -24.02 16.65 58.46
CA THR A 14 -23.84 15.18 58.40
C THR A 14 -23.81 14.81 56.87
N ASP A 15 -23.56 13.60 56.36
CA ASP A 15 -23.45 12.24 56.93
C ASP A 15 -22.50 11.34 56.08
N SER A 16 -22.54 10.01 56.25
CA SER A 16 -21.98 8.99 55.33
C SER A 16 -23.06 7.93 55.01
N PRO A 17 -23.01 7.17 53.88
CA PRO A 17 -22.23 5.92 53.90
C PRO A 17 -21.65 5.38 52.55
N THR A 18 -20.51 4.69 52.68
CA THR A 18 -20.15 3.40 52.04
C THR A 18 -19.86 3.27 50.54
N GLN A 19 -18.57 3.03 50.27
CA GLN A 19 -17.92 2.06 49.35
C GLN A 19 -18.51 1.75 47.96
N GLY A 20 -17.62 1.86 46.96
CA GLY A 20 -17.75 1.25 45.64
C GLY A 20 -16.42 1.31 44.89
N SER A 21 -15.40 0.61 45.38
CA SER A 21 -14.10 0.53 44.69
C SER A 21 -14.11 -0.60 43.67
N ASP A 22 -14.38 -0.28 42.41
CA ASP A 22 -14.00 -1.13 41.29
C ASP A 22 -13.14 -0.33 40.31
N GLY A 23 -11.83 -0.49 40.48
CA GLY A 23 -10.85 -0.07 39.49
C GLY A 23 -10.90 -1.00 38.29
N SER A 24 -11.95 -0.87 37.46
CA SER A 24 -11.99 -1.52 36.16
C SER A 24 -11.06 -0.76 35.23
N THR A 25 -9.83 -1.28 35.09
CA THR A 25 -8.90 -0.86 34.05
C THR A 25 -9.59 -0.99 32.70
N HIS A 26 -9.89 0.15 32.08
CA HIS A 26 -10.25 0.24 30.68
C HIS A 26 -9.04 -0.19 29.84
N ASP A 27 -8.87 -1.50 29.69
CA ASP A 27 -7.92 -2.11 28.77
C ASP A 27 -8.44 -1.90 27.35
N HIS A 28 -8.28 -0.67 26.85
CA HIS A 28 -8.55 -0.28 25.48
C HIS A 28 -7.48 -0.83 24.53
N THR A 29 -7.19 -2.11 24.64
CA THR A 29 -6.66 -2.90 23.52
C THR A 29 -7.81 -3.14 22.54
N SER A 30 -8.25 -2.06 21.88
CA SER A 30 -9.05 -2.18 20.66
C SER A 30 -8.27 -3.08 19.72
N PRO A 31 -8.83 -4.21 19.24
CA PRO A 31 -8.11 -5.04 18.28
C PRO A 31 -7.88 -4.18 17.05
N THR A 32 -6.61 -3.88 16.77
CA THR A 32 -6.20 -3.33 15.47
C THR A 32 -6.73 -4.30 14.43
N LEU A 33 -7.74 -3.90 13.67
CA LEU A 33 -8.34 -4.73 12.64
C LEU A 33 -7.25 -4.99 11.59
N THR A 34 -6.59 -6.14 11.71
CA THR A 34 -5.54 -6.57 10.80
C THR A 34 -6.20 -6.85 9.47
N PHE A 35 -5.90 -6.02 8.47
CA PHE A 35 -6.38 -6.22 7.12
C PHE A 35 -5.87 -7.55 6.56
N ALA A 36 -6.79 -8.33 5.98
CA ALA A 36 -6.53 -9.60 5.33
C ALA A 36 -7.55 -9.79 4.20
N LEU A 37 -7.09 -10.30 3.06
CA LEU A 37 -7.92 -10.56 1.89
C LEU A 37 -8.62 -11.92 1.95
N ASP A 38 -9.73 -12.06 1.24
CA ASP A 38 -10.31 -13.38 0.96
C ASP A 38 -9.38 -14.17 0.05
N ARG A 39 -8.74 -15.19 0.62
CA ARG A 39 -7.77 -16.08 -0.04
C ARG A 39 -8.42 -17.28 -0.75
N SER A 40 -9.75 -17.31 -0.85
CA SER A 40 -10.48 -18.41 -1.50
C SER A 40 -10.06 -18.63 -2.95
N GLY A 41 -9.67 -19.87 -3.28
CA GLY A 41 -9.25 -20.27 -4.62
C GLY A 41 -7.83 -19.83 -5.02
N TRP A 42 -7.10 -19.12 -4.17
CA TRP A 42 -5.81 -18.54 -4.54
C TRP A 42 -4.71 -19.58 -4.82
N PRO A 43 -3.89 -19.38 -5.86
CA PRO A 43 -2.67 -20.14 -6.07
C PRO A 43 -1.59 -19.74 -5.05
N GLY A 44 -0.64 -20.64 -4.77
CA GLY A 44 0.41 -20.44 -3.78
C GLY A 44 1.30 -19.21 -3.98
N TRP A 45 1.43 -18.71 -5.23
CA TRP A 45 2.14 -17.46 -5.51
C TRP A 45 1.41 -16.22 -4.98
N MET A 46 0.07 -16.23 -4.99
CA MET A 46 -0.76 -15.11 -4.54
C MET A 46 -0.86 -15.10 -3.01
N ILE A 47 -0.95 -16.28 -2.39
CA ILE A 47 -0.80 -16.47 -0.94
C ILE A 47 0.56 -15.88 -0.48
N SER A 48 1.65 -16.28 -1.14
CA SER A 48 3.00 -15.77 -0.83
C SER A 48 3.13 -14.25 -1.02
N ALA A 49 2.43 -13.68 -2.00
CA ALA A 49 2.40 -12.24 -2.23
C ALA A 49 1.67 -11.51 -1.11
N ALA A 50 0.50 -12.00 -0.68
CA ALA A 50 -0.28 -11.41 0.40
C ALA A 50 0.39 -11.54 1.77
N ASP A 51 0.99 -12.71 2.08
CA ASP A 51 1.75 -12.90 3.33
C ASP A 51 2.91 -11.89 3.48
N TYR A 52 3.47 -11.43 2.36
CA TYR A 52 4.40 -10.31 2.34
C TYR A 52 3.66 -8.96 2.40
N LEU A 53 2.68 -8.72 1.55
CA LEU A 53 2.07 -7.40 1.31
C LEU A 53 1.08 -6.93 2.39
N GLU A 54 0.23 -7.81 2.93
CA GLU A 54 -0.83 -7.44 3.90
C GLU A 54 -0.27 -6.73 5.15
N PRO A 55 0.82 -7.21 5.81
CA PRO A 55 1.43 -6.49 6.93
C PRO A 55 2.01 -5.11 6.54
N GLN A 56 2.47 -4.97 5.30
CA GLN A 56 3.06 -3.73 4.80
C GLN A 56 1.98 -2.69 4.48
N VAL A 57 0.94 -3.05 3.73
CA VAL A 57 -0.12 -2.09 3.37
C VAL A 57 -0.91 -1.65 4.61
N SER A 58 -1.10 -2.54 5.59
CA SER A 58 -1.74 -2.22 6.87
C SER A 58 -1.07 -1.07 7.63
N ILE A 59 0.26 -0.94 7.56
CA ILE A 59 1.00 0.17 8.19
C ILE A 59 1.19 1.38 7.26
N MET A 60 0.91 1.24 5.96
CA MET A 60 1.06 2.31 4.96
C MET A 60 -0.23 3.13 4.76
N GLY A 61 -1.39 2.59 5.13
CA GLY A 61 -2.68 3.31 5.20
C GLY A 61 -3.73 2.84 4.19
N GLU A 62 -4.94 3.39 4.31
CA GLU A 62 -6.16 2.93 3.62
C GLU A 62 -6.00 2.84 2.09
N THR A 63 -5.34 3.80 1.43
CA THR A 63 -5.13 3.75 -0.03
C THR A 63 -4.30 2.53 -0.48
N TRP A 64 -3.38 2.06 0.37
CA TRP A 64 -2.58 0.86 0.09
C TRP A 64 -3.36 -0.43 0.31
N ILE A 65 -4.28 -0.42 1.27
CA ILE A 65 -5.28 -1.49 1.46
C ILE A 65 -6.16 -1.58 0.22
N THR A 66 -6.75 -0.45 -0.21
CA THR A 66 -7.55 -0.36 -1.44
C THR A 66 -6.79 -0.83 -2.69
N LEU A 67 -5.50 -0.51 -2.80
CA LEU A 67 -4.64 -0.99 -3.88
C LEU A 67 -4.57 -2.53 -3.93
N LEU A 68 -4.44 -3.18 -2.77
CA LEU A 68 -4.36 -4.65 -2.71
C LEU A 68 -5.74 -5.32 -2.90
N GLU A 69 -6.82 -4.67 -2.47
CA GLU A 69 -8.20 -5.12 -2.72
C GLU A 69 -8.57 -5.08 -4.20
N GLU A 70 -8.35 -3.96 -4.89
CA GLU A 70 -8.65 -3.84 -6.33
C GLU A 70 -7.76 -4.78 -7.17
N TRP A 71 -6.53 -5.05 -6.71
CA TRP A 71 -5.65 -6.07 -7.30
C TRP A 71 -6.17 -7.50 -7.08
N ASN A 72 -6.66 -7.84 -5.89
CA ASN A 72 -7.28 -9.16 -5.64
C ASN A 72 -8.51 -9.38 -6.54
N VAL A 73 -9.35 -8.35 -6.71
CA VAL A 73 -10.48 -8.39 -7.65
C VAL A 73 -9.99 -8.64 -9.08
N PHE A 74 -8.96 -7.91 -9.52
CA PHE A 74 -8.38 -8.04 -10.87
C PHE A 74 -7.81 -9.44 -11.15
N GLU A 75 -7.04 -10.02 -10.22
CA GLU A 75 -6.48 -11.38 -10.39
C GLU A 75 -7.58 -12.46 -10.33
N ARG A 76 -8.64 -12.25 -9.54
CA ARG A 76 -9.79 -13.17 -9.48
C ARG A 76 -10.59 -13.19 -10.79
N TRP A 77 -10.75 -12.05 -11.47
CA TRP A 77 -11.35 -12.00 -12.80
C TRP A 77 -10.56 -12.77 -13.87
N HIS A 78 -9.27 -13.00 -13.62
CA HIS A 78 -8.38 -13.77 -14.47
C HIS A 78 -8.24 -15.23 -14.02
N ASP A 79 -9.12 -15.75 -13.15
CA ASP A 79 -9.01 -17.08 -12.54
C ASP A 79 -7.62 -17.38 -11.94
N PHE A 80 -6.93 -16.32 -11.49
CA PHE A 80 -5.54 -16.31 -11.02
C PHE A 80 -4.51 -16.88 -12.03
N GLU A 81 -4.79 -16.74 -13.32
CA GLU A 81 -3.88 -17.13 -14.40
C GLU A 81 -2.48 -16.52 -14.24
N ASN A 82 -1.48 -17.25 -14.72
CA ASN A 82 -0.09 -16.78 -14.78
C ASN A 82 0.46 -17.00 -16.19
N PRO A 83 0.03 -16.20 -17.19
CA PRO A 83 0.42 -16.39 -18.57
C PRO A 83 1.92 -16.13 -18.74
N LYS A 84 2.62 -16.99 -19.49
CA LYS A 84 4.08 -16.90 -19.71
C LYS A 84 4.52 -15.55 -20.31
N ASN A 85 3.62 -14.87 -21.01
CA ASN A 85 3.86 -13.60 -21.70
C ASN A 85 3.20 -12.38 -21.01
N ALA A 86 2.67 -12.52 -19.79
CA ALA A 86 2.02 -11.41 -19.05
C ALA A 86 2.98 -10.42 -18.38
N CYS A 87 4.27 -10.44 -18.74
CA CYS A 87 5.24 -9.47 -18.22
C CYS A 87 5.19 -8.16 -19.02
N TYR A 88 5.11 -7.03 -18.34
CA TYR A 88 5.30 -5.72 -18.97
C TYR A 88 6.67 -5.57 -19.64
N THR A 89 6.76 -4.64 -20.59
CA THR A 89 8.03 -4.30 -21.27
C THR A 89 9.12 -3.93 -20.26
N ALA A 90 10.37 -4.29 -20.61
CA ALA A 90 11.56 -3.94 -19.86
C ALA A 90 12.04 -2.51 -20.14
N ALA A 91 11.50 -1.82 -21.15
CA ALA A 91 11.81 -0.43 -21.44
C ALA A 91 11.41 0.47 -20.25
N GLY A 92 12.33 1.34 -19.80
CA GLY A 92 12.15 2.19 -18.63
C GLY A 92 12.13 1.48 -17.26
N ARG A 93 11.97 0.15 -17.22
CA ARG A 93 11.67 -0.62 -16.00
C ARG A 93 12.73 -0.45 -14.89
N PRO A 94 12.33 -0.14 -13.63
CA PRO A 94 13.25 -0.07 -12.51
C PRO A 94 14.07 -1.34 -12.34
N ALA A 95 15.38 -1.17 -12.08
CA ALA A 95 16.33 -2.29 -12.03
C ALA A 95 15.94 -3.35 -10.99
N ILE A 96 15.33 -2.94 -9.87
CA ILE A 96 14.87 -3.84 -8.81
C ILE A 96 13.85 -4.89 -9.29
N VAL A 97 12.96 -4.55 -10.23
CA VAL A 97 12.00 -5.52 -10.79
C VAL A 97 12.75 -6.59 -11.59
N GLY A 98 13.80 -6.21 -12.32
CA GLY A 98 14.69 -7.14 -13.01
C GLY A 98 15.51 -8.03 -12.07
N VAL A 99 15.96 -7.49 -10.93
CA VAL A 99 16.63 -8.26 -9.86
C VAL A 99 15.67 -9.27 -9.25
N TRP A 100 14.45 -8.84 -8.91
CA TRP A 100 13.40 -9.69 -8.33
C TRP A 100 12.97 -10.82 -9.26
N PHE A 101 12.79 -10.53 -10.56
CA PHE A 101 12.50 -11.55 -11.57
C PHE A 101 13.61 -12.60 -11.66
N LYS A 102 14.88 -12.19 -11.70
CA LYS A 102 16.05 -13.09 -11.68
C LYS A 102 16.15 -13.90 -10.38
N GLY A 103 15.72 -13.32 -9.25
CA GLY A 103 15.63 -13.99 -7.95
C GLY A 103 14.49 -15.01 -7.82
N GLY A 104 13.71 -15.25 -8.88
CA GLY A 104 12.56 -16.16 -8.87
C GLY A 104 11.31 -15.56 -8.22
N LYS A 105 11.17 -14.23 -8.25
CA LYS A 105 10.00 -13.48 -7.73
C LYS A 105 9.65 -13.78 -6.26
N ARG A 106 10.67 -13.98 -5.42
CA ARG A 106 10.48 -14.28 -3.99
C ARG A 106 9.86 -13.08 -3.26
N PHE A 107 8.77 -13.31 -2.53
CA PHE A 107 8.08 -12.31 -1.72
C PHE A 107 8.72 -12.23 -0.33
N ARG A 108 9.68 -11.33 -0.18
CA ARG A 108 10.40 -11.07 1.08
C ARG A 108 11.06 -9.70 1.04
N ALA A 109 11.53 -9.23 2.20
CA ALA A 109 12.44 -8.09 2.28
C ALA A 109 13.67 -8.29 1.37
N LEU A 110 14.10 -7.19 0.75
CA LEU A 110 15.29 -7.15 -0.10
C LEU A 110 16.56 -7.31 0.75
N THR A 111 17.51 -8.09 0.27
CA THR A 111 18.87 -8.09 0.84
C THR A 111 19.57 -6.77 0.50
N PRO A 112 20.60 -6.35 1.27
CA PRO A 112 21.39 -5.15 0.96
C PRO A 112 21.98 -5.18 -0.46
N LYS A 113 22.35 -6.36 -0.96
CA LYS A 113 22.85 -6.55 -2.32
C LYS A 113 21.76 -6.32 -3.37
N GLU A 114 20.56 -6.88 -3.18
CA GLU A 114 19.44 -6.67 -4.12
C GLU A 114 18.96 -5.22 -4.13
N ALA A 115 18.95 -4.55 -2.97
CA ALA A 115 18.64 -3.13 -2.85
C ALA A 115 19.65 -2.25 -3.62
N LEU A 116 20.94 -2.59 -3.54
CA LEU A 116 22.02 -1.91 -4.27
C LEU A 116 21.94 -2.17 -5.78
N ASP A 117 21.94 -3.45 -6.19
CA ASP A 117 21.85 -3.88 -7.60
C ASP A 117 20.57 -3.35 -8.27
N GLY A 118 19.47 -3.31 -7.53
CA GLY A 118 18.17 -2.83 -7.97
C GLY A 118 18.00 -1.30 -7.94
N LYS A 119 18.99 -0.55 -7.43
CA LYS A 119 19.00 0.92 -7.35
C LYS A 119 17.73 1.50 -6.68
N ILE A 120 17.30 0.94 -5.55
CA ILE A 120 16.02 1.33 -4.93
C ILE A 120 15.93 2.79 -4.48
N LYS A 121 17.06 3.52 -4.45
CA LYS A 121 17.11 4.95 -4.12
C LYS A 121 16.69 5.88 -5.27
N ASP A 122 16.62 5.36 -6.50
CA ASP A 122 16.21 6.07 -7.72
C ASP A 122 14.81 5.62 -8.21
N LEU A 123 13.97 5.09 -7.31
CA LEU A 123 12.62 4.63 -7.67
C LEU A 123 11.69 5.79 -8.01
N ASP A 124 11.82 6.92 -7.32
CA ASP A 124 11.28 8.21 -7.72
C ASP A 124 11.53 8.50 -9.20
N LYS A 125 12.78 8.43 -9.68
CA LYS A 125 13.10 8.78 -11.08
C LYS A 125 12.69 7.70 -12.08
N THR A 126 12.77 6.43 -11.69
CA THR A 126 12.62 5.30 -12.65
C THR A 126 11.21 4.76 -12.74
N TRP A 127 10.41 4.85 -11.67
CA TRP A 127 9.03 4.35 -11.69
C TRP A 127 8.12 5.15 -12.65
N PRO A 128 8.10 6.51 -12.66
CA PRO A 128 7.26 7.28 -13.57
C PRO A 128 7.57 7.02 -15.04
N VAL A 129 8.85 6.89 -15.39
CA VAL A 129 9.30 6.56 -16.75
C VAL A 129 8.73 5.21 -17.19
N TRP A 130 8.83 4.19 -16.33
CA TRP A 130 8.28 2.86 -16.64
C TRP A 130 6.76 2.84 -16.69
N TRP A 131 6.10 3.44 -15.69
CA TRP A 131 4.65 3.57 -15.64
C TRP A 131 4.13 4.26 -16.90
N SER A 132 4.80 5.32 -17.35
CA SER A 132 4.50 6.04 -18.59
C SER A 132 4.78 5.24 -19.87
N THR A 133 5.71 4.28 -19.81
CA THR A 133 6.03 3.39 -20.93
C THR A 133 5.04 2.24 -21.08
N ILE A 134 4.41 1.79 -19.98
CA ILE A 134 3.43 0.69 -20.00
C ILE A 134 1.98 1.16 -20.07
N ASN A 135 1.69 2.41 -19.72
CA ASN A 135 0.35 2.98 -19.79
C ASN A 135 -0.12 3.20 -21.24
N PRO A 136 -1.44 3.15 -21.49
CA PRO A 136 -2.03 3.43 -22.79
C PRO A 136 -1.69 4.81 -23.36
N ASP A 137 -1.73 4.94 -24.68
CA ASP A 137 -1.44 6.20 -25.39
C ASP A 137 -2.52 7.28 -25.24
N TRP A 138 -3.75 6.94 -24.87
CA TRP A 138 -4.83 7.91 -24.69
C TRP A 138 -4.68 8.80 -23.45
N ARG A 139 -3.79 8.43 -22.52
CA ARG A 139 -3.58 9.17 -21.29
C ARG A 139 -2.83 10.48 -21.53
N GLU A 140 -3.21 11.50 -20.78
CA GLU A 140 -2.51 12.79 -20.78
C GLU A 140 -1.04 12.63 -20.36
N ARG A 141 -0.16 13.32 -21.07
CA ARG A 141 1.29 13.31 -20.86
C ARG A 141 1.83 14.73 -20.78
N ASP A 142 2.84 14.92 -19.95
CA ASP A 142 3.56 16.18 -19.81
C ASP A 142 4.57 16.41 -20.95
N HIS A 143 5.23 17.57 -20.92
CA HIS A 143 6.27 17.95 -21.87
C HIS A 143 7.53 17.05 -21.88
N THR A 144 7.67 16.14 -20.92
CA THR A 144 8.71 15.11 -20.85
C THR A 144 8.20 13.72 -21.26
N ASN A 145 6.98 13.64 -21.79
CA ASN A 145 6.26 12.41 -22.20
C ASN A 145 5.88 11.49 -21.02
N ASN A 146 6.00 11.95 -19.78
CA ASN A 146 5.54 11.23 -18.60
C ASN A 146 4.03 11.41 -18.43
N ILE A 147 3.35 10.37 -17.95
CA ILE A 147 1.92 10.36 -17.68
C ILE A 147 1.59 11.36 -16.56
N VAL A 148 0.58 12.21 -16.80
CA VAL A 148 -0.02 13.01 -15.74
C VAL A 148 -0.81 12.06 -14.83
N LEU A 149 -0.35 11.93 -13.59
CA LEU A 149 -0.97 11.10 -12.56
C LEU A 149 -2.35 11.65 -12.17
N ARG A 150 -3.25 10.77 -11.74
CA ARG A 150 -4.67 11.03 -11.42
C ARG A 150 -5.55 11.26 -12.66
N SER A 151 -5.55 10.29 -13.58
CA SER A 151 -6.58 10.21 -14.63
C SER A 151 -7.99 10.07 -14.04
N ASP A 152 -9.00 10.54 -14.78
CA ASP A 152 -10.43 10.34 -14.54
C ASP A 152 -10.91 8.88 -14.75
N GLY A 153 -10.05 8.00 -15.27
CA GLY A 153 -10.29 6.57 -15.44
C GLY A 153 -11.27 6.21 -16.56
N GLN A 154 -11.39 7.02 -17.61
CA GLN A 154 -12.40 6.87 -18.67
C GLN A 154 -11.92 6.22 -19.98
N GLY A 155 -10.62 5.98 -20.18
CA GLY A 155 -10.11 5.35 -21.40
C GLY A 155 -9.95 3.82 -21.31
N ASP A 156 -9.47 3.21 -22.40
CA ASP A 156 -9.25 1.77 -22.51
C ASP A 156 -7.97 1.32 -21.77
N TRP A 157 -8.13 0.52 -20.72
CA TRP A 157 -7.02 0.03 -19.89
C TRP A 157 -6.38 -1.27 -20.41
N SER A 158 -6.83 -1.84 -21.53
CA SER A 158 -6.38 -3.14 -22.08
C SER A 158 -4.86 -3.34 -22.18
N ALA A 159 -4.08 -2.27 -22.40
CA ALA A 159 -2.62 -2.34 -22.39
C ALA A 159 -2.04 -2.81 -21.04
N LEU A 160 -2.70 -2.46 -19.93
CA LEU A 160 -2.37 -2.88 -18.56
C LEU A 160 -3.02 -4.20 -18.15
N ASP A 161 -3.74 -4.87 -19.05
CA ASP A 161 -4.45 -6.11 -18.75
C ASP A 161 -3.49 -7.30 -18.71
N LYS A 162 -2.78 -7.44 -17.58
CA LYS A 162 -1.69 -8.39 -17.34
C LYS A 162 -1.82 -8.98 -15.94
N SER A 163 -2.34 -10.19 -15.86
CA SER A 163 -2.48 -10.99 -14.63
C SER A 163 -1.18 -11.67 -14.20
N GLY A 164 -1.19 -12.15 -12.96
CA GLY A 164 -0.13 -12.94 -12.36
C GLY A 164 1.12 -12.15 -11.94
N PRO A 165 2.14 -12.84 -11.38
CA PRO A 165 3.31 -12.20 -10.75
C PRO A 165 4.19 -11.31 -11.63
N CYS A 166 3.93 -11.26 -12.94
CA CYS A 166 4.70 -10.47 -13.90
C CYS A 166 3.97 -9.18 -14.35
N GLY A 167 2.65 -9.11 -14.15
CA GLY A 167 1.80 -7.99 -14.54
C GLY A 167 1.68 -6.97 -13.42
N MET A 168 0.46 -6.60 -13.04
CA MET A 168 0.22 -5.48 -12.10
C MET A 168 0.91 -5.65 -10.74
N LEU A 169 1.05 -6.89 -10.25
CA LEU A 169 1.81 -7.17 -9.01
C LEU A 169 3.25 -6.64 -9.06
N SER A 170 3.90 -6.63 -10.23
CA SER A 170 5.26 -6.09 -10.37
C SER A 170 5.34 -4.57 -10.20
N VAL A 171 4.25 -3.84 -10.50
CA VAL A 171 4.11 -2.40 -10.26
C VAL A 171 3.87 -2.13 -8.78
N ILE A 172 2.98 -2.91 -8.14
CA ILE A 172 2.67 -2.81 -6.70
C ILE A 172 3.92 -3.10 -5.86
N MET A 173 4.66 -4.16 -6.15
CA MET A 173 5.93 -4.48 -5.48
C MET A 173 6.94 -3.33 -5.61
N CYS A 174 6.98 -2.65 -6.77
CA CYS A 174 7.86 -1.52 -6.98
C CYS A 174 7.47 -0.29 -6.15
N LEU A 175 6.18 0.00 -6.00
CA LEU A 175 5.67 1.05 -5.10
C LEU A 175 5.98 0.73 -3.63
N VAL A 176 5.80 -0.52 -3.21
CA VAL A 176 6.10 -0.97 -1.84
C VAL A 176 7.59 -0.83 -1.51
N TRP A 177 8.50 -1.24 -2.40
CA TRP A 177 9.93 -1.01 -2.20
C TRP A 177 10.30 0.47 -2.23
N TRP A 178 9.62 1.29 -3.04
CA TRP A 178 9.80 2.74 -3.02
C TRP A 178 9.41 3.31 -1.66
N LYS A 179 8.25 2.92 -1.09
CA LYS A 179 7.82 3.31 0.26
C LYS A 179 8.81 2.92 1.37
N GLN A 180 9.52 1.81 1.19
CA GLN A 180 10.52 1.29 2.13
C GLN A 180 11.94 1.83 1.91
N SER A 181 12.18 2.51 0.79
CA SER A 181 13.50 3.03 0.42
C SER A 181 13.77 4.42 1.00
N SER A 182 14.99 4.92 0.79
CA SER A 182 15.34 6.33 1.01
C SER A 182 15.19 7.19 -0.26
N SER A 183 14.41 6.75 -1.26
CA SER A 183 14.07 7.53 -2.46
C SER A 183 13.02 8.60 -2.13
N ASP A 184 12.92 9.67 -2.92
CA ASP A 184 11.98 10.78 -2.67
C ASP A 184 10.53 10.27 -2.64
N GLN A 185 9.79 10.61 -1.58
CA GLN A 185 8.42 10.15 -1.34
C GLN A 185 7.36 11.15 -1.81
N SER A 186 7.76 12.34 -2.29
CA SER A 186 6.90 13.53 -2.44
C SER A 186 5.65 13.33 -3.31
N TYR A 187 5.69 12.39 -4.26
CA TYR A 187 4.57 12.05 -5.14
C TYR A 187 4.22 10.55 -5.13
N LEU A 188 4.74 9.78 -4.18
CA LEU A 188 4.46 8.34 -4.06
C LEU A 188 2.96 8.07 -3.88
N MET A 189 2.25 8.87 -3.08
CA MET A 189 0.81 8.67 -2.90
C MET A 189 0.02 8.94 -4.19
N ASN A 190 0.44 9.93 -5.00
CA ASN A 190 -0.16 10.16 -6.32
C ASN A 190 0.05 8.95 -7.24
N ALA A 191 1.21 8.29 -7.17
CA ALA A 191 1.50 7.08 -7.94
C ALA A 191 0.65 5.88 -7.47
N VAL A 192 0.48 5.70 -6.15
CA VAL A 192 -0.40 4.67 -5.56
C VAL A 192 -1.86 4.87 -5.99
N GLU A 193 -2.38 6.10 -5.87
CA GLU A 193 -3.72 6.46 -6.31
C GLU A 193 -3.93 6.22 -7.81
N ASP A 194 -2.93 6.52 -8.64
CA ASP A 194 -3.01 6.32 -10.09
C ASP A 194 -3.05 4.83 -10.48
N VAL A 195 -2.33 3.96 -9.77
CA VAL A 195 -2.46 2.49 -9.96
C VAL A 195 -3.81 1.98 -9.47
N VAL A 196 -4.38 2.54 -8.40
CA VAL A 196 -5.77 2.24 -7.97
C VAL A 196 -6.78 2.63 -9.06
N VAL A 197 -6.61 3.79 -9.71
CA VAL A 197 -7.46 4.20 -10.85
C VAL A 197 -7.32 3.23 -12.02
N ALA A 198 -6.10 2.83 -12.37
CA ALA A 198 -5.84 1.87 -13.45
C ALA A 198 -6.49 0.49 -13.18
N LEU A 199 -6.32 -0.06 -11.96
CA LEU A 199 -6.95 -1.30 -11.53
C LEU A 199 -8.49 -1.21 -11.54
N ARG A 200 -9.06 -0.09 -11.08
CA ARG A 200 -10.50 0.17 -11.19
C ARG A 200 -10.96 0.24 -12.65
N GLY A 201 -10.15 0.79 -13.54
CA GLY A 201 -10.39 0.79 -14.98
C GLY A 201 -10.47 -0.62 -15.56
N LEU A 202 -9.48 -1.47 -15.26
CA LEU A 202 -9.45 -2.89 -15.63
C LEU A 202 -10.66 -3.66 -15.04
N ASN A 203 -11.00 -3.39 -13.78
CA ASN A 203 -12.14 -4.00 -13.10
C ASN A 203 -13.50 -3.54 -13.67
N LYS A 204 -13.64 -2.30 -14.16
CA LYS A 204 -14.89 -1.80 -14.78
C LYS A 204 -15.24 -2.53 -16.07
N GLY A 205 -14.26 -2.93 -16.88
CA GLY A 205 -14.52 -3.67 -18.13
C GLY A 205 -15.12 -5.07 -17.91
N ASN A 206 -15.08 -5.55 -16.67
CA ASN A 206 -15.44 -6.92 -16.27
C ASN A 206 -16.50 -6.96 -15.15
N ARG A 207 -17.19 -5.83 -14.86
CA ARG A 207 -18.29 -5.72 -13.88
C ARG A 207 -19.62 -5.41 -14.57
#